data_AF-A0A8T4MNS0-F1
#
_entry.id   AF-A0A8T4MNS0-F1
#
_cell.length_a   1.000
_cell.length_b   1.000
_cell.length_c   1.000
_cell.angle_alpha   90.00
_cell.angle_beta   90.00
_cell.angle_gamma   90.00
#
_symmetry.space_group_name_H-M   'P 1'
#
loop_
_entity.id
_entity.type
_entity.pdbx_description
1 polymer ?
#
loop_
_entity_poly.entity_id
_entity_poly.type
_entity_poly.pdbx_seq_one_letter_code
_entity_poly.pdbx_strand_id
1 'polypeptide(L)'
;MKLVVDANILVSFFRQNPVKDLFKNAKSLNISLFVSEYTIKELKKNKSDILKYSGLNAVQFEKAISELVSLLKLLPDSSYKEFESEAKKLSPHDKDIPVFALALKLNCGIWSNELAFKKQSQIKVFSTRDMIELIS
;
A
#
# COMPACT_ATOMS: atom_id res chain seq x y z
N MET A 1 2.84 -14.49 -4.26
CA MET A 1 3.50 -13.53 -3.33
C MET A 1 2.45 -12.79 -2.50
N LYS A 2 2.79 -12.34 -1.29
CA LYS A 2 1.94 -11.46 -0.46
C LYS A 2 2.68 -10.15 -0.20
N LEU A 3 1.99 -9.02 -0.33
CA LEU A 3 2.57 -7.70 -0.08
C LEU A 3 1.59 -6.79 0.67
N VAL A 4 2.08 -6.08 1.67
CA VAL A 4 1.37 -4.91 2.23
C VAL A 4 1.71 -3.69 1.39
N VAL A 5 0.69 -2.92 1.02
CA VAL A 5 0.84 -1.75 0.17
C VAL A 5 0.92 -0.48 1.02
N ASP A 6 1.96 0.32 0.78
CA ASP A 6 2.13 1.65 1.38
C ASP A 6 1.12 2.67 0.85
N ALA A 7 0.75 3.64 1.69
CA ALA A 7 -0.17 4.73 1.36
C ALA A 7 0.25 5.51 0.11
N ASN A 8 1.55 5.80 -0.06
CA ASN A 8 2.05 6.53 -1.23
C ASN A 8 1.84 5.77 -2.55
N ILE A 9 1.91 4.43 -2.50
CA ILE A 9 1.61 3.58 -3.66
C ILE A 9 0.11 3.62 -3.98
N LEU A 10 -0.75 3.59 -2.96
CA LEU A 10 -2.20 3.74 -3.14
C LEU A 10 -2.56 5.10 -3.74
N VAL A 11 -1.93 6.19 -3.29
CA VAL A 11 -2.12 7.52 -3.89
C VAL A 11 -1.64 7.53 -5.36
N SER A 12 -0.55 6.82 -5.66
CA SER A 12 -0.03 6.71 -7.03
C SER A 12 -1.01 6.01 -7.97
N PHE A 13 -1.86 5.10 -7.48
CA PHE A 13 -2.89 4.43 -8.30
C PHE A 13 -3.84 5.41 -9.04
N PHE A 14 -4.06 6.60 -8.49
CA PHE A 14 -4.95 7.61 -9.07
C PHE A 14 -4.32 8.42 -10.22
N ARG A 15 -3.05 8.17 -10.55
CA ARG A 15 -2.31 8.87 -11.60
C ARG A 15 -2.01 7.94 -12.78
N GLN A 16 -1.69 8.54 -13.94
CA GLN A 16 -1.16 7.79 -15.07
C GLN A 16 0.30 7.38 -14.81
N ASN A 17 0.50 6.13 -14.40
CA ASN A 17 1.78 5.50 -14.14
C ASN A 17 1.59 3.96 -14.09
N PRO A 18 2.65 3.15 -14.06
CA PRO A 18 2.52 1.69 -14.14
C PRO A 18 1.89 1.04 -12.88
N VAL A 19 1.72 1.78 -11.78
CA VAL A 19 1.12 1.24 -10.54
C VAL A 19 -0.29 0.74 -10.82
N LYS A 20 -1.11 1.47 -11.58
CA LYS A 20 -2.49 1.03 -11.86
C LYS A 20 -2.53 -0.33 -12.56
N ASP A 21 -1.65 -0.54 -13.53
CA ASP A 21 -1.59 -1.81 -14.28
C ASP A 21 -1.04 -2.95 -13.42
N LEU A 22 -0.05 -2.67 -12.56
CA LEU A 22 0.46 -3.65 -11.59
C LEU A 22 -0.63 -4.15 -10.63
N PHE A 23 -1.50 -3.26 -10.14
CA PHE A 23 -2.63 -3.66 -9.28
C PHE A 23 -3.61 -4.57 -10.03
N LYS A 24 -3.95 -4.22 -11.28
CA LYS A 24 -4.87 -5.02 -12.11
C LYS A 24 -4.30 -6.41 -12.42
N ASN A 25 -2.99 -6.48 -12.67
CA ASN A 25 -2.30 -7.73 -12.98
C ASN A 25 -1.88 -8.52 -11.73
N ALA A 26 -1.95 -7.95 -10.53
CA ALA A 26 -1.50 -8.62 -9.30
C ALA A 26 -2.13 -10.02 -9.14
N LYS A 27 -3.43 -10.16 -9.43
CA LYS A 27 -4.12 -11.45 -9.32
C LYS A 27 -3.61 -12.49 -10.32
N SER A 28 -3.40 -12.13 -11.59
CA SER A 28 -2.90 -13.07 -12.60
C SER A 28 -1.45 -13.49 -12.32
N LEU A 29 -0.69 -12.65 -11.64
CA LEU A 29 0.68 -12.91 -11.19
C LEU A 29 0.76 -13.64 -9.84
N ASN A 30 -0.39 -14.09 -9.31
CA ASN A 30 -0.49 -14.74 -8.01
C ASN A 30 0.07 -13.87 -6.85
N ILE A 31 -0.12 -12.55 -6.94
CA ILE A 31 0.23 -11.55 -5.92
C ILE A 31 -1.04 -11.15 -5.17
N SER A 32 -1.04 -11.35 -3.85
CA SER A 32 -2.08 -10.83 -2.96
C SER A 32 -1.61 -9.51 -2.33
N LEU A 33 -2.37 -8.45 -2.57
CA LEU A 33 -2.12 -7.12 -2.01
C LEU A 33 -2.97 -6.91 -0.76
N PHE A 34 -2.35 -6.45 0.31
CA PHE A 34 -2.97 -6.21 1.62
C PHE A 34 -2.83 -4.76 2.02
N VAL A 35 -3.81 -4.27 2.80
CA VAL A 35 -3.82 -2.91 3.33
C VAL A 35 -4.58 -2.90 4.66
N SER A 36 -4.22 -1.99 5.56
CA SER A 36 -4.97 -1.77 6.79
C SER A 36 -6.19 -0.88 6.56
N GLU A 37 -7.20 -1.02 7.41
CA GLU A 37 -8.33 -0.09 7.48
C GLU A 37 -7.87 1.35 7.71
N TYR A 38 -6.90 1.56 8.60
CA TYR A 38 -6.30 2.86 8.87
C TYR A 38 -5.81 3.53 7.59
N THR A 39 -5.03 2.82 6.76
CA THR A 39 -4.48 3.37 5.52
C THR A 39 -5.58 3.74 4.52
N ILE A 40 -6.65 2.95 4.41
CA ILE A 40 -7.80 3.30 3.56
C ILE A 40 -8.57 4.52 4.11
N LYS A 41 -8.73 4.64 5.43
CA LYS A 41 -9.36 5.82 6.06
C LYS A 41 -8.53 7.08 5.79
N GLU A 42 -7.21 7.00 5.90
CA GLU A 42 -6.30 8.11 5.60
C GLU A 42 -6.38 8.51 4.12
N LEU A 43 -6.37 7.53 3.22
CA LEU A 43 -6.50 7.77 1.78
C LEU A 43 -7.80 8.51 1.43
N LYS A 44 -8.93 8.12 2.06
CA LYS A 44 -10.22 8.81 1.89
C LYS A 44 -10.24 10.20 2.51
N LYS A 45 -9.58 10.41 3.65
CA LYS A 45 -9.45 11.73 4.29
C LYS A 45 -8.67 12.69 3.41
N ASN A 46 -7.66 12.20 2.69
CA ASN A 46 -6.83 12.98 1.77
C ASN A 46 -7.47 13.16 0.37
N LYS A 47 -8.78 12.91 0.21
CA LYS A 47 -9.48 13.02 -1.08
C LYS A 47 -9.24 14.35 -1.79
N SER A 48 -9.31 15.48 -1.09
CA SER A 48 -9.11 16.81 -1.69
C SER A 48 -7.74 16.96 -2.35
N ASP A 49 -6.71 16.47 -1.67
CA ASP A 49 -5.34 16.51 -2.17
C ASP A 49 -5.18 15.57 -3.36
N ILE A 50 -5.72 14.35 -3.27
CA ILE A 50 -5.67 13.38 -4.37
C ILE A 50 -6.37 13.95 -5.62
N LEU A 51 -7.53 14.58 -5.49
CA LEU A 51 -8.22 15.22 -6.63
C LEU A 51 -7.32 16.29 -7.27
N LYS A 52 -6.72 17.16 -6.46
CA LYS A 52 -5.80 18.22 -6.92
C LYS A 52 -4.58 17.64 -7.65
N TYR A 53 -3.94 16.61 -7.10
CA TYR A 53 -2.72 16.03 -7.66
C TYR A 53 -2.96 15.08 -8.85
N SER A 54 -4.11 14.42 -8.90
CA SER A 54 -4.46 13.47 -9.98
C SER A 54 -5.15 14.14 -11.16
N GLY A 55 -5.77 15.31 -10.96
CA GLY A 55 -6.63 15.96 -11.96
C GLY A 55 -7.98 15.28 -12.15
N LEU A 56 -8.33 14.31 -11.29
CA LEU A 56 -9.62 13.64 -11.31
C LEU A 56 -10.71 14.56 -10.73
N ASN A 57 -11.94 14.39 -11.22
CA ASN A 57 -13.13 14.93 -10.56
C ASN A 57 -13.66 13.96 -9.48
N ALA A 58 -14.59 14.43 -8.66
CA ALA A 58 -15.14 13.63 -7.55
C ALA A 58 -15.75 12.29 -8.00
N VAL A 59 -16.46 12.26 -9.13
CA VAL A 59 -17.09 11.03 -9.65
C VAL A 59 -16.03 10.04 -10.13
N GLN A 60 -14.98 10.52 -10.80
CA GLN A 60 -13.86 9.69 -11.23
C GLN A 60 -13.09 9.12 -10.04
N PHE A 61 -12.88 9.92 -8.99
CA PHE A 61 -12.26 9.46 -7.75
C PHE A 61 -13.08 8.36 -7.07
N GLU A 62 -14.40 8.52 -6.93
CA GLU A 62 -15.24 7.48 -6.31
C GLU A 62 -15.20 6.16 -7.09
N LYS A 63 -15.15 6.22 -8.42
CA LYS A 63 -14.95 5.03 -9.26
C LYS A 63 -13.56 4.40 -9.04
N ALA A 64 -12.52 5.23 -9.03
CA ALA A 64 -11.15 4.75 -8.87
C ALA A 64 -10.87 4.18 -7.48
N ILE A 65 -11.40 4.77 -6.39
CA ILE A 65 -11.24 4.23 -5.03
C ILE A 65 -12.02 2.92 -4.87
N SER A 66 -13.20 2.80 -5.48
CA SER A 66 -13.95 1.54 -5.49
C SER A 66 -13.21 0.44 -6.24
N GLU A 67 -12.65 0.76 -7.41
CA GLU A 67 -11.76 -0.13 -8.18
C GLU A 67 -10.56 -0.56 -7.34
N LEU A 68 -9.83 0.39 -6.74
CA LEU A 68 -8.67 0.13 -5.91
C LEU A 68 -8.97 -0.80 -4.73
N VAL A 69 -10.03 -0.51 -3.97
CA VAL A 69 -10.43 -1.32 -2.80
C VAL A 69 -10.80 -2.74 -3.22
N SER A 70 -11.42 -2.93 -4.39
CA SER A 70 -11.78 -4.26 -4.89
C SER A 70 -10.57 -5.15 -5.23
N LEU A 71 -9.40 -4.54 -5.45
CA LEU A 71 -8.14 -5.23 -5.77
C LEU A 71 -7.31 -5.56 -4.52
N LEU A 72 -7.73 -5.08 -3.33
CA LEU A 72 -6.99 -5.17 -2.09
C LEU A 72 -7.70 -6.07 -1.07
N LYS A 73 -6.90 -6.72 -0.21
CA LYS A 73 -7.38 -7.42 0.99
C LYS A 73 -7.24 -6.48 2.18
N LEU A 74 -8.38 -5.98 2.64
CA LEU A 74 -8.46 -5.07 3.78
C LEU A 74 -8.42 -5.84 5.11
N LEU A 75 -7.56 -5.43 6.04
CA LEU A 75 -7.52 -5.98 7.40
C LEU A 75 -7.87 -4.92 8.46
N PRO A 76 -8.67 -5.27 9.48
CA PRO A 76 -8.96 -4.38 10.59
C PRO A 76 -7.72 -4.02 11.40
N ASP A 77 -7.69 -2.78 11.93
CA ASP A 77 -6.55 -2.28 12.70
C ASP A 77 -6.28 -3.11 13.97
N SER A 78 -7.33 -3.72 14.53
CA SER A 78 -7.23 -4.62 15.69
C SER A 78 -6.47 -5.93 15.41
N SER A 79 -6.33 -6.34 14.14
CA SER A 79 -5.79 -7.66 13.77
C SER A 79 -4.27 -7.79 13.81
N TYR A 80 -3.56 -6.67 13.98
CA TYR A 80 -2.10 -6.61 14.00
C TYR A 80 -1.54 -5.77 15.16
N LYS A 81 -2.38 -5.44 16.16
CA LYS A 81 -1.98 -4.61 17.31
C LYS A 81 -0.80 -5.20 18.08
N GLU A 82 -0.72 -6.53 18.16
CA GLU A 82 0.36 -7.22 18.85
C GLU A 82 1.73 -6.99 18.21
N PHE A 83 1.77 -6.55 16.93
CA PHE A 83 3.00 -6.26 16.19
C PHE A 83 3.38 -4.77 16.20
N GLU A 84 2.56 -3.87 16.74
CA GLU A 84 2.83 -2.42 16.70
C GLU A 84 4.13 -2.03 17.42
N SER A 85 4.45 -2.67 18.55
CA SER A 85 5.67 -2.40 19.31
C SER A 85 6.93 -2.75 18.52
N GLU A 86 6.90 -3.86 17.78
CA GLU A 86 8.00 -4.30 16.93
C GLU A 86 8.08 -3.44 15.66
N ALA A 87 6.94 -3.19 15.03
CA ALA A 87 6.82 -2.30 13.87
C ALA A 87 7.38 -0.91 14.16
N LYS A 88 7.14 -0.35 15.35
CA LYS A 88 7.69 0.96 15.75
C LYS A 88 9.21 1.03 15.73
N LYS A 89 9.91 -0.10 15.95
CA LYS A 89 11.39 -0.16 15.90
C LYS A 89 11.91 -0.18 14.46
N LEU A 90 11.11 -0.70 13.52
CA LEU A 90 11.46 -0.88 12.11
C LEU A 90 11.03 0.31 11.25
N SER A 91 9.92 0.92 11.64
CA SER A 91 9.26 2.00 10.91
C SER A 91 10.06 3.30 11.01
N PRO A 92 10.26 4.04 9.89
CA PRO A 92 10.97 5.32 9.93
C PRO A 92 10.16 6.43 10.61
N HIS A 93 8.82 6.34 10.59
CA HIS A 93 7.91 7.29 11.22
C HIS A 93 6.71 6.59 11.88
N ASP A 94 6.08 7.23 12.87
CA ASP A 94 4.94 6.65 13.59
C ASP A 94 3.73 6.35 12.67
N LYS A 95 3.53 7.16 11.62
CA LYS A 95 2.44 6.95 10.64
C LYS A 95 2.61 5.67 9.81
N ASP A 96 3.84 5.17 9.66
CA ASP A 96 4.13 4.00 8.84
C ASP A 96 4.01 2.69 9.66
N ILE A 97 3.88 2.79 11.00
CA ILE A 97 3.72 1.65 11.92
C ILE A 97 2.63 0.66 11.46
N PRO A 98 1.42 1.09 11.03
CA PRO A 98 0.39 0.16 10.59
C PRO A 98 0.82 -0.71 9.39
N VAL A 99 1.60 -0.16 8.45
CA VAL A 99 2.11 -0.88 7.28
C VAL A 99 3.11 -1.95 7.71
N PHE A 100 4.05 -1.60 8.60
CA PHE A 100 5.04 -2.52 9.13
C PHE A 100 4.40 -3.60 10.02
N ALA A 101 3.47 -3.23 10.90
CA ALA A 101 2.79 -4.17 11.79
C ALA A 101 1.98 -5.21 11.01
N LEU A 102 1.27 -4.77 9.96
CA LEU A 102 0.54 -5.67 9.08
C LEU A 102 1.47 -6.60 8.30
N ALA A 103 2.65 -6.11 7.87
CA ALA A 103 3.63 -6.91 7.16
C ALA A 103 4.25 -7.99 8.06
N LEU A 104 4.56 -7.65 9.32
CA LEU A 104 4.99 -8.59 10.35
C LEU A 104 3.92 -9.65 10.63
N LYS A 105 2.66 -9.22 10.86
CA LYS A 105 1.52 -10.12 11.11
C LYS A 105 1.34 -11.17 10.02
N LEU A 106 1.47 -10.74 8.76
CA LEU A 106 1.26 -11.58 7.58
C LEU A 106 2.53 -12.32 7.14
N ASN A 107 3.67 -12.04 7.79
CA ASN A 107 5.01 -12.49 7.42
C ASN A 107 5.26 -12.30 5.91
N CYS A 108 5.13 -11.06 5.43
CA CYS A 108 5.20 -10.75 4.00
C CYS A 108 5.95 -9.45 3.71
N GLY A 109 6.18 -9.16 2.43
CA GLY A 109 6.91 -7.95 2.03
C GLY A 109 6.05 -6.69 2.04
N ILE A 110 6.70 -5.53 1.93
CA ILE A 110 6.04 -4.23 1.73
C ILE A 110 6.29 -3.77 0.30
N TRP A 111 5.26 -3.26 -0.37
CA TRP A 111 5.41 -2.49 -1.60
C TRP A 111 5.44 -1.00 -1.27
N SER A 112 6.62 -0.38 -1.39
CA SER A 112 6.82 1.06 -1.19
C SER A 112 8.01 1.57 -2.02
N ASN A 113 7.94 2.82 -2.44
CA ASN A 113 9.07 3.55 -3.04
C ASN A 113 9.84 4.40 -2.02
N GLU A 114 9.45 4.38 -0.74
CA GLU A 114 10.16 5.10 0.33
C GLU A 114 11.49 4.41 0.64
N LEU A 115 12.60 5.11 0.35
CA LEU A 115 13.94 4.58 0.58
C LEU A 115 14.21 4.31 2.05
N ALA A 116 13.61 5.08 2.97
CA ALA A 116 13.74 4.87 4.40
C ALA A 116 13.20 3.50 4.86
N PHE A 117 12.22 2.91 4.14
CA PHE A 117 11.68 1.59 4.49
C PHE A 117 12.71 0.48 4.29
N LYS A 118 13.72 0.70 3.43
CA LYS A 118 14.83 -0.25 3.18
C LYS A 118 15.96 -0.15 4.21
N LYS A 119 15.91 0.77 5.18
CA LYS A 119 16.94 0.91 6.24
C LYS A 119 16.90 -0.23 7.26
N GLN A 120 15.75 -0.88 7.42
CA GLN A 120 15.60 -2.09 8.21
C GLN A 120 15.78 -3.34 7.33
N SER A 121 16.16 -4.47 7.94
CA SER A 121 16.47 -5.73 7.22
C SER A 121 15.46 -6.85 7.46
N GLN A 122 14.49 -6.67 8.35
CA GLN A 122 13.55 -7.71 8.78
C GLN A 122 12.43 -7.96 7.77
N ILE A 123 11.96 -6.91 7.10
CA ILE A 123 10.88 -6.97 6.12
C ILE A 123 11.42 -6.62 4.74
N LYS A 124 11.20 -7.50 3.77
CA LYS A 124 11.59 -7.24 2.38
C LYS A 124 10.72 -6.13 1.79
N VAL A 125 11.36 -5.10 1.22
CA VAL A 125 10.66 -3.97 0.59
C VAL A 125 10.89 -4.00 -0.92
N PHE A 126 9.79 -3.99 -1.67
CA PHE A 126 9.75 -3.95 -3.12
C PHE A 126 9.35 -2.54 -3.56
N SER A 127 10.15 -1.94 -4.43
CA SER A 127 9.78 -0.73 -5.15
C SER A 127 8.86 -1.04 -6.32
N THR A 128 8.20 -0.03 -6.88
CA THR A 128 7.45 -0.18 -8.13
C THR A 128 8.33 -0.71 -9.26
N ARG A 129 9.61 -0.33 -9.30
CA ARG A 129 10.56 -0.88 -10.28
C ARG A 129 10.77 -2.37 -10.08
N ASP A 130 11.00 -2.82 -8.84
CA ASP A 130 11.14 -4.23 -8.51
C ASP A 130 9.87 -5.01 -8.93
N MET A 131 8.69 -4.41 -8.75
CA MET A 131 7.41 -5.00 -9.19
C MET A 131 7.26 -5.10 -10.71
N ILE A 132 7.82 -4.15 -11.48
CA ILE A 132 7.83 -4.19 -12.95
C ILE A 132 8.79 -5.28 -13.45
N GLU A 133 9.93 -5.43 -12.79
CA GLU A 133 10.91 -6.47 -13.15
C GLU A 133 10.36 -7.88 -12.87
N LEU A 134 9.43 -8.05 -11.93
CA LEU A 134 8.73 -9.32 -11.68
C LEU A 134 7.72 -9.72 -12.77
N ILE A 135 7.32 -8.79 -13.64
CA ILE A 135 6.33 -9.01 -14.71
C ILE A 135 6.95 -9.05 -16.11
N SER A 136 8.25 -8.74 -16.21
CA SER A 136 9.02 -8.75 -17.46
C SER A 136 9.63 -10.13 -17.70
#